data_AF-U2E995-F1
#
_entry.id   AF-U2E995-F1
#
_cell.length_a   1.000
_cell.length_b   1.000
_cell.length_c   1.000
_cell.angle_alpha   90.00
_cell.angle_beta   90.00
_cell.angle_gamma   90.00
#
_symmetry.space_group_name_H-M   'P 1'
#
loop_
_entity.id
_entity.type
_entity.pdbx_description
1 polymer ?
#
loop_
_entity_poly.entity_id
_entity_poly.type
_entity_poly.pdbx_seq_one_letter_code
_entity_poly.pdbx_strand_id
1 'polypeptide(L)' 'MGVKNRLKEIRMREFMKNSSEFANFIGISLSTYSQIESNKQQGNIETILKISTALNRKVEDIWYLED' A
#
# COMPACT_ATOMS: atom_id res chain seq x y z
N MET A 1 -3.48 -7.19 -17.80
CA MET A 1 -2.07 -6.97 -17.41
C MET A 1 -1.89 -5.63 -16.72
N GLY A 2 -2.09 -5.59 -15.42
CA GLY A 2 -1.85 -4.41 -14.58
C GLY A 2 -1.24 -4.80 -13.25
N VAL A 3 -0.49 -3.89 -12.62
CA VAL A 3 -0.01 -4.10 -11.25
C VAL A 3 -1.17 -3.82 -10.30
N LYS A 4 -1.41 -4.73 -9.34
CA LYS A 4 -2.32 -4.55 -8.22
C LYS A 4 -1.61 -4.68 -6.88
N ASN A 5 -2.28 -4.29 -5.80
CA ASN A 5 -1.77 -4.43 -4.44
C ASN A 5 -2.77 -5.05 -3.45
N ARG A 6 -2.23 -5.47 -2.31
CA ARG A 6 -2.92 -6.10 -1.18
C ARG A 6 -3.03 -5.16 0.04
N LEU A 7 -2.80 -3.85 -0.12
CA LEU A 7 -2.75 -2.93 1.01
C LEU A 7 -4.04 -2.91 1.83
N LYS A 8 -5.19 -3.05 1.18
CA LYS A 8 -6.48 -3.13 1.86
C LYS A 8 -6.58 -4.36 2.76
N GLU A 9 -6.14 -5.52 2.26
CA GLU A 9 -6.13 -6.75 3.04
C GLU A 9 -5.16 -6.66 4.22
N ILE A 10 -3.94 -6.16 3.97
CA ILE A 10 -2.91 -5.95 5.00
C ILE A 10 -3.43 -5.01 6.10
N ARG A 11 -4.00 -3.86 5.72
CA ARG A 11 -4.54 -2.89 6.67
C ARG A 11 -5.65 -3.50 7.54
N MET A 12 -6.59 -4.22 6.92
CA MET A 12 -7.76 -4.76 7.62
C MET A 12 -7.43 -5.99 8.46
N ARG A 13 -6.52 -6.86 8.01
CA ARG A 13 -6.17 -8.11 8.73
C ARG A 13 -5.14 -7.89 9.84
N GLU A 14 -4.12 -7.07 9.60
CA GLU A 14 -2.97 -7.00 10.50
C GLU A 14 -3.02 -5.79 11.44
N PHE A 15 -3.50 -4.65 10.93
CA PHE A 15 -3.43 -3.40 11.68
C PHE A 15 -4.78 -2.95 12.24
N MET A 16 -5.90 -3.36 11.61
CA MET A 16 -7.26 -2.88 11.91
C MET A 16 -7.38 -1.36 12.02
N LYS A 17 -6.53 -0.62 11.30
CA LYS A 17 -6.49 0.85 11.32
C LYS A 17 -7.44 1.43 10.29
N ASN A 18 -7.99 2.60 10.59
CA ASN A 18 -8.64 3.40 9.56
C ASN A 18 -7.60 3.89 8.54
N SER A 19 -8.05 4.29 7.34
CA SER A 19 -7.13 4.65 6.25
C SER A 19 -6.21 5.83 6.59
N SER A 20 -6.67 6.78 7.41
CA SER A 20 -5.87 7.93 7.85
C SER A 20 -4.74 7.54 8.78
N GLU A 21 -5.03 6.72 9.79
CA GLU A 21 -4.03 6.18 10.71
C GLU A 21 -3.01 5.30 9.99
N PHE A 22 -3.46 4.49 9.03
CA PHE A 22 -2.58 3.63 8.27
C PHE A 22 -1.67 4.42 7.33
N ALA A 23 -2.20 5.45 6.66
CA ALA A 23 -1.40 6.34 5.82
C ALA A 23 -0.31 7.05 6.63
N ASN A 24 -0.66 7.57 7.82
CA ASN A 24 0.31 8.16 8.74
C ASN A 24 1.36 7.14 9.21
N PHE A 25 0.95 5.90 9.52
CA PHE A 25 1.84 4.83 9.94
C PHE A 25 2.89 4.47 8.88
N ILE A 26 2.49 4.38 7.60
CA ILE A 26 3.40 4.08 6.49
C ILE A 26 4.10 5.33 5.93
N GLY A 27 3.88 6.51 6.52
CA GLY A 27 4.57 7.75 6.19
C GLY A 27 4.17 8.38 4.85
N ILE A 28 2.91 8.22 4.41
CA ILE A 28 2.38 8.83 3.18
C ILE A 28 1.09 9.61 3.45
N SER A 29 0.69 10.48 2.52
CA SER A 29 -0.58 11.19 2.63
C SER A 29 -1.78 10.26 2.44
N LEU A 30 -2.89 10.55 3.13
CA LEU A 30 -4.15 9.82 2.99
C LEU A 30 -4.64 9.76 1.54
N SER A 31 -4.50 10.86 0.78
CA SER A 31 -4.89 10.92 -0.62
C SER A 31 -4.08 9.94 -1.46
N THR A 32 -2.74 9.96 -1.33
CA THR A 32 -1.86 9.02 -2.03
C THR A 32 -2.18 7.58 -1.63
N TYR A 33 -2.31 7.32 -0.33
CA TYR A 33 -2.69 5.99 0.17
C TYR A 33 -4.00 5.50 -0.45
N SER A 34 -5.04 6.32 -0.47
CA SER A 34 -6.37 5.91 -0.96
C SER A 34 -6.34 5.58 -2.46
N GLN A 35 -5.57 6.33 -3.26
CA GLN A 35 -5.41 6.03 -4.69
C GLN A 35 -4.65 4.72 -4.90
N ILE A 36 -3.65 4.44 -4.06
CA ILE A 36 -2.91 3.18 -4.11
C ILE A 36 -3.77 2.01 -3.66
N GLU A 37 -4.40 2.08 -2.48
CA GLU A 37 -5.27 1.02 -1.95
C GLU A 37 -6.39 0.64 -2.94
N SER A 38 -6.95 1.62 -3.66
CA SER A 38 -7.98 1.39 -4.68
C SER A 38 -7.45 0.98 -6.05
N ASN A 39 -6.15 0.75 -6.20
CA ASN A 39 -5.46 0.41 -7.45
C ASN A 39 -5.64 1.44 -8.57
N LYS A 40 -6.00 2.70 -8.25
CA LYS A 40 -6.08 3.79 -9.24
C LYS A 40 -4.68 4.23 -9.72
N GLN A 41 -3.68 4.09 -8.86
CA GLN A 41 -2.26 4.26 -9.15
C GLN A 41 -1.46 3.31 -8.26
N GLN A 42 -0.21 2.99 -8.56
CA GLN A 42 0.61 2.15 -7.66
C GLN A 42 1.63 2.94 -6.82
N GLY A 43 1.81 4.22 -7.14
CA GLY A 43 2.91 5.02 -6.61
C GLY A 43 4.19 4.86 -7.44
N ASN A 44 5.14 5.76 -7.25
CA ASN A 44 6.47 5.63 -7.83
C ASN A 44 7.32 4.64 -7.00
N ILE A 45 8.50 4.29 -7.52
CA ILE A 45 9.43 3.36 -6.87
C ILE A 45 9.74 3.79 -5.43
N GLU A 46 9.95 5.09 -5.18
CA GLU A 46 10.22 5.60 -3.83
C GLU A 46 9.05 5.37 -2.87
N THR A 47 7.81 5.58 -3.32
CA THR A 47 6.60 5.37 -2.51
C THR A 47 6.43 3.90 -2.18
N ILE A 48 6.61 3.02 -3.17
CA ILE A 48 6.51 1.56 -3.01
C ILE A 48 7.58 1.06 -2.02
N LEU A 49 8.81 1.55 -2.13
CA LEU A 49 9.90 1.20 -1.21
C LEU A 49 9.66 1.73 0.20
N LYS A 50 9.15 2.95 0.36
CA LYS A 50 8.79 3.48 1.68
C LYS A 50 7.72 2.64 2.37
N ILE A 51 6.65 2.30 1.65
CA ILE A 51 5.54 1.50 2.19
C ILE A 51 6.01 0.09 2.56
N SER A 52 6.76 -0.57 1.67
CA SER A 52 7.30 -1.91 1.95
C SER A 52 8.24 -1.93 3.16
N THR A 53 9.10 -0.90 3.29
CA THR A 53 9.97 -0.72 4.46
C THR A 53 9.15 -0.50 5.74
N ALA A 54 8.14 0.37 5.71
CA ALA A 54 7.29 0.65 6.87
C ALA A 54 6.47 -0.57 7.32
N LEU A 55 6.07 -1.42 6.37
CA LEU A 55 5.38 -2.67 6.63
C LEU A 55 6.32 -3.84 6.95
N ASN A 56 7.64 -3.64 6.87
CA ASN A 56 8.66 -4.67 7.00
C ASN A 56 8.36 -5.92 6.15
N ARG A 57 7.98 -5.69 4.88
CA ARG A 57 7.58 -6.72 3.91
C ARG A 57 8.26 -6.48 2.58
N LYS A 58 8.39 -7.52 1.75
CA LYS A 58 8.89 -7.32 0.39
C LYS A 58 7.83 -6.63 -0.47
N VAL A 59 8.28 -5.93 -1.50
CA VAL A 59 7.39 -5.31 -2.48
C VAL A 59 6.48 -6.36 -3.13
N GLU A 60 7.02 -7.54 -3.47
CA GLU A 60 6.29 -8.66 -4.07
C GLU A 60 5.20 -9.27 -3.15
N ASP A 61 5.30 -9.09 -1.83
CA ASP A 61 4.27 -9.55 -0.89
C ASP A 61 3.06 -8.60 -0.88
N ILE A 62 3.27 -7.34 -1.29
CA ILE A 62 2.26 -6.28 -1.26
C ILE A 62 1.69 -6.05 -2.66
N TRP A 63 2.54 -6.01 -3.69
CA TRP A 63 2.20 -5.77 -5.08
C TRP A 63 2.40 -7.01 -5.95
N TYR A 64 1.49 -7.24 -6.88
CA TYR A 64 1.50 -8.38 -7.79
C TYR A 64 1.02 -7.97 -9.19
N LEU A 65 1.41 -8.73 -10.20
CA LEU A 65 0.89 -8.57 -11.56
C LEU A 65 -0.42 -9.36 -11.68
N GLU A 66 -1.46 -8.70 -12.18
CA GLU A 66 -2.72 -9.32 -12.55
C GLU A 66 -2.82 -9.41 -14.08
N ASP A 67 -3.02 -10.62 -14.60
CA ASP A 67 -3.23 -10.93 -16.02
C ASP A 67 -4.53 -10.33 -16.57
#